data_AF-A0A7X1B0G8-F1
#
_entry.id   AF-A0A7X1B0G8-F1
#
_cell.length_a   1.000
_cell.length_b   1.000
_cell.length_c   1.000
_cell.angle_alpha   90.00
_cell.angle_beta   90.00
_cell.angle_gamma   90.00
#
_symmetry.space_group_name_H-M   'P 1'
#
loop_
_entity.id
_entity.type
_entity.pdbx_description
1 polymer ?
#
loop_
_entity_poly.entity_id
_entity_poly.type
_entity_poly.pdbx_seq_one_letter_code
_entity_poly.pdbx_strand_id
1 'polypeptide(L)'
;MPITCSVELSPIGQNSFHQIDNCIMGHAFDIHNEIGRFLDEKIYQSELAERVTRSNLDAMREVSLHASHKSFSKDYYIDLLVNRSSIYELKTADSLNGHHHKQTIHYLLLANLRHGKIINFRPGSVESKFVSTTLDLNKRRSYSIDQRNWINIDDFGEILKNTLCSLLDDWGTCLEANLYREALLHLLKFPDGGLVPVEIHIEGRLSGRQRMCLLTPTTAWHLSAIHKHFQSYENHILRLLQLTRLKAIHWINLNNLNVTLKTLRK
;
A
#
# COMPACT_ATOMS: atom_id res chain seq x y z
N MET A 1 -8.32 17.06 3.78
CA MET A 1 -7.26 16.14 3.32
C MET A 1 -7.93 15.00 2.57
N PRO A 2 -7.36 14.53 1.44
CA PRO A 2 -7.92 13.43 0.65
C PRO A 2 -7.81 12.06 1.34
N ILE A 3 -7.05 11.97 2.45
CA ILE A 3 -7.09 10.82 3.37
C ILE A 3 -7.61 11.33 4.71
N THR A 4 -8.65 10.68 5.21
CA THR A 4 -9.27 10.99 6.51
C THR A 4 -9.30 9.77 7.41
N CYS A 5 -9.38 10.01 8.72
CA CYS A 5 -9.54 8.99 9.74
C CYS A 5 -10.90 9.21 10.41
N SER A 6 -11.58 8.14 10.83
CA SER A 6 -12.84 8.26 11.58
C SER A 6 -12.68 8.91 12.95
N VAL A 7 -11.45 9.04 13.44
CA VAL A 7 -11.10 9.69 14.70
C VAL A 7 -9.99 10.73 14.51
N GLU A 8 -9.98 11.74 15.37
CA GLU A 8 -8.91 12.75 15.40
C GLU A 8 -7.61 12.13 15.95
N LEU A 9 -6.55 12.20 15.15
CA LEU A 9 -5.26 11.60 15.48
C LEU A 9 -4.34 12.60 16.18
N SER A 10 -3.52 12.11 17.11
CA SER A 10 -2.56 12.90 17.87
C SER A 10 -1.15 12.30 17.73
N PRO A 11 -0.34 12.74 16.75
CA PRO A 11 0.99 12.16 16.54
C PRO A 11 1.91 12.35 17.76
N ILE A 12 2.62 11.29 18.14
CA ILE A 12 3.55 11.30 19.27
C ILE A 12 5.00 10.96 18.87
N GLY A 13 5.94 11.34 19.72
CA GLY A 13 7.35 10.97 19.59
C GLY A 13 7.61 9.51 19.97
N GLN A 14 8.77 8.99 19.58
CA GLN A 14 9.16 7.60 19.80
C GLN A 14 9.18 7.21 21.29
N ASN A 15 9.66 8.09 22.18
CA ASN A 15 9.72 7.82 23.61
C ASN A 15 8.31 7.62 24.21
N SER A 16 7.37 8.49 23.85
CA SER A 16 5.96 8.37 24.29
C SER A 16 5.32 7.11 23.73
N PHE A 17 5.64 6.73 22.48
CA PHE A 17 5.18 5.47 21.91
C PHE A 17 5.68 4.28 22.74
N HIS A 18 6.98 4.22 23.08
CA HIS A 18 7.55 3.14 23.88
C HIS A 18 6.94 3.05 25.29
N GLN A 19 6.55 4.17 25.90
CA GLN A 19 5.86 4.16 27.19
C GLN A 19 4.48 3.48 27.10
N ILE A 20 3.70 3.79 26.07
CA ILE A 20 2.42 3.13 25.80
C ILE A 20 2.66 1.65 25.49
N ASP A 21 3.60 1.37 24.59
CA ASP A 21 3.93 0.05 24.09
C ASP A 21 4.37 -0.94 25.19
N ASN A 22 5.09 -0.47 26.21
CA ASN A 22 5.42 -1.31 27.37
C ASN A 22 4.17 -1.85 28.07
N CYS A 23 3.12 -1.02 28.21
CA CYS A 23 1.83 -1.45 28.77
C CYS A 23 1.13 -2.44 27.83
N ILE A 24 1.08 -2.15 26.53
CA ILE A 24 0.44 -3.02 25.53
C ILE A 24 1.09 -4.40 25.48
N MET A 25 2.43 -4.45 25.48
CA MET A 25 3.15 -5.72 25.44
C MET A 25 2.95 -6.54 26.70
N GLY A 26 2.87 -5.91 27.89
CA GLY A 26 2.51 -6.60 29.13
C GLY A 26 1.18 -7.34 28.98
N HIS A 27 0.13 -6.64 28.54
CA HIS A 27 -1.17 -7.25 28.27
C HIS A 27 -1.13 -8.34 27.20
N ALA A 28 -0.34 -8.15 26.13
CA ALA A 28 -0.21 -9.16 25.09
C ALA A 28 0.40 -10.46 25.63
N PHE A 29 1.43 -10.38 26.48
CA PHE A 29 2.01 -11.56 27.12
C PHE A 29 1.04 -12.22 28.11
N ASP A 30 0.35 -11.44 28.93
CA ASP A 30 -0.64 -11.96 29.89
C ASP A 30 -1.78 -12.70 29.16
N ILE A 31 -2.30 -12.11 28.08
CA ILE A 31 -3.31 -12.76 27.22
C ILE A 31 -2.76 -14.09 26.69
N HIS A 32 -1.58 -14.10 26.08
CA HIS A 32 -0.99 -15.32 25.53
C HIS A 32 -0.78 -16.42 26.59
N ASN A 33 -0.37 -16.03 27.80
CA ASN A 33 -0.19 -16.97 28.92
C ASN A 33 -1.52 -17.54 29.44
N GLU A 34 -2.59 -16.74 29.43
CA GLU A 34 -3.89 -17.14 29.98
C GLU A 34 -4.73 -17.97 29.00
N ILE A 35 -4.84 -17.54 27.75
CA ILE A 35 -5.75 -18.13 26.76
C ILE A 35 -5.03 -18.88 25.62
N GLY A 36 -3.69 -18.90 25.64
CA GLY A 36 -2.86 -19.62 24.69
C GLY A 36 -2.76 -18.96 23.30
N ARG A 37 -2.29 -19.72 22.32
CA ARG A 37 -1.86 -19.27 20.95
C ARG A 37 -2.78 -19.71 19.80
N PHE A 38 -3.90 -20.37 20.10
CA PHE A 38 -4.70 -21.07 19.10
C PHE A 38 -5.97 -20.34 18.66
N LEU A 39 -6.27 -19.18 19.25
CA LEU A 39 -7.46 -18.40 18.93
C LEU A 39 -7.31 -17.61 17.62
N ASP A 40 -8.44 -17.09 17.15
CA ASP A 40 -8.49 -16.21 15.98
C ASP A 40 -8.02 -14.79 16.31
N GLU A 41 -7.48 -14.11 15.31
CA GLU A 41 -6.94 -12.74 15.41
C GLU A 41 -7.92 -11.75 16.05
N LYS A 42 -9.21 -11.83 15.69
CA LYS A 42 -10.26 -10.96 16.23
C LYS A 42 -10.47 -11.12 17.74
N ILE A 43 -10.21 -12.31 18.28
CA ILE A 43 -10.33 -12.56 19.72
C ILE A 43 -9.19 -11.86 20.45
N TYR A 44 -7.95 -12.00 19.98
CA TYR A 44 -6.81 -11.26 20.54
C TYR A 44 -6.98 -9.74 20.41
N GLN A 45 -7.52 -9.25 19.30
CA GLN A 45 -7.85 -7.83 19.15
C GLN A 45 -8.84 -7.36 20.22
N SER A 46 -9.92 -8.11 20.44
CA SER A 46 -10.93 -7.78 21.46
C SER A 46 -10.34 -7.76 22.87
N GLU A 47 -9.63 -8.83 23.25
CA GLU A 47 -9.01 -8.97 24.58
C GLU A 47 -7.98 -7.88 24.85
N LEU A 48 -7.10 -7.61 23.89
CA LEU A 48 -6.07 -6.59 24.04
C LEU A 48 -6.71 -5.20 24.20
N ALA A 49 -7.72 -4.86 23.40
CA ALA A 49 -8.41 -3.58 23.51
C ALA A 49 -9.11 -3.41 24.88
N GLU A 50 -9.72 -4.48 25.41
CA GLU A 50 -10.39 -4.46 26.70
C GLU A 50 -9.41 -4.23 27.87
N ARG A 51 -8.30 -4.97 27.90
CA ARG A 51 -7.28 -4.81 28.95
C ARG A 51 -6.58 -3.46 28.93
N VAL A 52 -6.32 -2.94 27.73
CA VAL A 52 -5.73 -1.62 27.53
C VAL A 52 -6.68 -0.52 27.98
N THR A 53 -7.98 -0.63 27.65
CA THR A 53 -9.02 0.28 28.15
C THR A 53 -9.11 0.26 29.68
N ARG A 54 -9.06 -0.93 30.32
CA ARG A 54 -9.02 -1.07 31.78
C ARG A 54 -7.77 -0.44 32.42
N SER A 55 -6.72 -0.24 31.65
CA SER A 55 -5.48 0.44 32.07
C SER A 55 -5.51 1.95 31.83
N ASN A 56 -6.71 2.53 31.63
CA ASN A 56 -6.94 3.96 31.38
C ASN A 56 -6.29 4.50 30.09
N LEU A 57 -6.10 3.64 29.08
CA LEU A 57 -5.67 4.04 27.73
C LEU A 57 -6.86 3.96 26.76
N ASP A 58 -6.99 4.92 25.85
CA ASP A 58 -8.03 4.92 24.82
C ASP A 58 -7.69 3.88 23.76
N ALA A 59 -8.41 2.75 23.71
CA ALA A 59 -8.17 1.67 22.76
C ALA A 59 -9.36 1.49 21.81
N MET A 60 -9.12 1.72 20.52
CA MET A 60 -10.15 1.66 19.48
C MET A 60 -9.79 0.57 18.46
N ARG A 61 -10.73 -0.33 18.20
CA ARG A 61 -10.57 -1.41 17.20
C ARG A 61 -11.16 -1.02 15.85
N GLU A 62 -10.62 -1.61 14.78
CA GLU A 62 -11.12 -1.48 13.41
C GLU A 62 -11.32 0.00 12.99
N VAL A 63 -10.37 0.87 13.34
CA VAL A 63 -10.43 2.31 13.05
C VAL A 63 -10.29 2.53 11.55
N SER A 64 -11.29 3.17 10.93
CA SER A 64 -11.30 3.38 9.49
C SER A 64 -10.44 4.56 9.02
N LEU A 65 -9.70 4.32 7.96
CA LEU A 65 -8.98 5.30 7.15
C LEU A 65 -9.60 5.33 5.76
N HIS A 66 -10.04 6.50 5.33
CA HIS A 66 -10.71 6.69 4.05
C HIS A 66 -9.79 7.46 3.09
N ALA A 67 -9.30 6.80 2.03
CA ALA A 67 -8.54 7.43 0.97
C ALA A 67 -9.47 7.74 -0.21
N SER A 68 -9.61 9.02 -0.56
CA SER A 68 -10.45 9.47 -1.67
C SER A 68 -9.70 10.39 -2.63
N HIS A 69 -10.10 10.35 -3.90
CA HIS A 69 -9.63 11.27 -4.94
C HIS A 69 -10.68 11.33 -6.05
N LYS A 70 -11.25 12.51 -6.30
CA LYS A 70 -12.36 12.69 -7.25
C LYS A 70 -13.48 11.68 -6.97
N SER A 71 -13.82 10.81 -7.92
CA SER A 71 -14.84 9.77 -7.78
C SER A 71 -14.31 8.45 -7.21
N PHE A 72 -13.01 8.31 -6.95
CA PHE A 72 -12.43 7.10 -6.37
C PHE A 72 -12.42 7.21 -4.83
N SER A 73 -12.73 6.11 -4.16
CA SER A 73 -12.56 5.97 -2.72
C SER A 73 -12.16 4.54 -2.35
N LYS A 74 -11.43 4.41 -1.23
CA LYS A 74 -11.08 3.12 -0.63
C LYS A 74 -10.94 3.25 0.88
N ASP A 75 -11.54 2.29 1.58
CA ASP A 75 -11.44 2.17 3.03
C ASP A 75 -10.36 1.17 3.44
N TYR A 76 -9.69 1.51 4.54
CA TYR A 76 -8.73 0.68 5.24
C TYR A 76 -9.11 0.65 6.72
N TYR A 77 -8.73 -0.41 7.43
CA TYR A 77 -9.08 -0.58 8.84
C TYR A 77 -7.82 -0.92 9.64
N ILE A 78 -7.50 -0.07 10.61
CA ILE A 78 -6.45 -0.33 11.60
C ILE A 78 -7.02 -1.30 12.64
N ASP A 79 -6.31 -2.41 12.89
CA ASP A 79 -6.74 -3.41 13.88
C ASP A 79 -6.96 -2.79 15.27
N LEU A 80 -5.95 -2.07 15.78
CA LEU A 80 -5.99 -1.41 17.07
C LEU A 80 -5.25 -0.08 17.04
N LEU A 81 -5.93 0.99 17.45
CA LEU A 81 -5.37 2.32 17.66
C LEU A 81 -5.43 2.67 19.15
N VAL A 82 -4.28 2.96 19.75
CA VAL A 82 -4.19 3.35 21.17
C VAL A 82 -3.84 4.82 21.31
N ASN A 83 -4.52 5.52 22.22
CA ASN A 83 -4.38 6.95 22.50
C ASN A 83 -4.35 7.80 21.22
N ARG A 84 -5.15 7.41 20.22
CA ARG A 84 -5.29 8.09 18.93
C ARG A 84 -3.96 8.36 18.20
N SER A 85 -2.93 7.55 18.48
CA SER A 85 -1.55 7.88 18.11
C SER A 85 -0.66 6.68 17.78
N SER A 86 -0.99 5.52 18.35
CA SER A 86 -0.15 4.32 18.32
C SER A 86 -0.90 3.19 17.62
N ILE A 87 -0.42 2.79 16.45
CA ILE A 87 -1.04 1.72 15.64
C ILE A 87 -0.44 0.37 16.04
N TYR A 88 -1.31 -0.61 16.29
CA TYR A 88 -0.94 -2.00 16.51
C TYR A 88 -1.64 -2.88 15.47
N GLU A 89 -0.84 -3.61 14.70
CA GLU A 89 -1.30 -4.65 13.76
C GLU A 89 -1.20 -6.01 14.45
N LEU A 90 -2.31 -6.73 14.58
CA LEU A 90 -2.32 -8.01 15.27
C LEU A 90 -2.32 -9.14 14.24
N LYS A 91 -1.62 -10.24 14.54
CA LYS A 91 -1.52 -11.40 13.66
C LYS A 91 -1.61 -12.70 14.44
N THR A 92 -2.10 -13.72 13.75
CA THR A 92 -2.04 -15.12 14.20
C THR A 92 -1.41 -16.02 13.13
N ALA A 93 -0.26 -15.59 12.60
CA ALA A 93 0.47 -16.27 11.52
C ALA A 93 1.69 -17.06 12.05
N ASP A 94 2.11 -18.12 11.37
CA ASP A 94 3.25 -18.94 11.82
C ASP A 94 4.53 -18.13 12.05
N SER A 95 4.76 -17.09 11.25
CA SER A 95 5.82 -16.11 11.45
C SER A 95 5.47 -14.76 10.81
N LEU A 96 6.12 -13.70 11.32
CA LEU A 96 6.05 -12.39 10.70
C LEU A 96 6.83 -12.33 9.37
N ASN A 97 6.22 -11.74 8.34
CA ASN A 97 6.85 -11.59 7.03
C ASN A 97 6.84 -10.13 6.55
N GLY A 98 7.43 -9.89 5.38
CA GLY A 98 7.54 -8.55 4.81
C GLY A 98 6.22 -7.90 4.43
N HIS A 99 5.13 -8.66 4.23
CA HIS A 99 3.82 -8.10 3.91
C HIS A 99 3.19 -7.45 5.14
N HIS A 100 3.28 -8.09 6.31
CA HIS A 100 2.80 -7.49 7.56
C HIS A 100 3.49 -6.14 7.83
N HIS A 101 4.81 -6.06 7.62
CA HIS A 101 5.55 -4.81 7.77
C HIS A 101 5.12 -3.72 6.79
N LYS A 102 4.91 -4.08 5.51
CA LYS A 102 4.42 -3.14 4.49
C LYS A 102 3.03 -2.62 4.82
N GLN A 103 2.13 -3.48 5.29
CA GLN A 103 0.79 -3.11 5.70
C GLN A 103 0.81 -2.10 6.86
N THR A 104 1.59 -2.36 7.91
CA THR A 104 1.71 -1.41 9.03
C THR A 104 2.34 -0.08 8.60
N ILE A 105 3.38 -0.09 7.76
CA ILE A 105 3.92 1.13 7.17
C ILE A 105 2.84 1.87 6.36
N HIS A 106 2.02 1.15 5.59
CA HIS A 106 0.95 1.74 4.81
C HIS A 106 -0.06 2.47 5.70
N TYR A 107 -0.50 1.87 6.80
CA TYR A 107 -1.37 2.51 7.78
C TYR A 107 -0.73 3.74 8.44
N LEU A 108 0.55 3.66 8.83
CA LEU A 108 1.27 4.83 9.37
C LEU A 108 1.27 6.00 8.38
N LEU A 109 1.54 5.72 7.09
CA LEU A 109 1.59 6.76 6.07
C LEU A 109 0.22 7.34 5.73
N LEU A 110 -0.84 6.52 5.69
CA LEU A 110 -2.22 6.96 5.50
C LEU A 110 -2.69 7.84 6.67
N ALA A 111 -2.42 7.41 7.91
CA ALA A 111 -2.77 8.12 9.14
C ALA A 111 -1.83 9.32 9.45
N ASN A 112 -0.76 9.50 8.67
CA ASN A 112 0.32 10.46 8.95
C ASN A 112 0.91 10.32 10.38
N LEU A 113 0.99 9.09 10.86
CA LEU A 113 1.61 8.68 12.13
C LEU A 113 3.00 8.11 11.87
N ARG A 114 3.83 8.05 12.92
CA ARG A 114 5.26 7.68 12.78
C ARG A 114 5.63 6.32 13.36
N HIS A 115 4.85 5.81 14.30
CA HIS A 115 5.22 4.65 15.11
C HIS A 115 4.04 3.69 15.22
N GLY A 116 4.36 2.41 15.05
CA GLY A 116 3.43 1.32 15.26
C GLY A 116 4.17 0.04 15.59
N LYS A 117 3.42 -1.02 15.84
CA LYS A 117 3.98 -2.34 16.13
C LYS A 117 3.12 -3.43 15.54
N ILE A 118 3.76 -4.51 15.11
CA ILE A 118 3.10 -5.76 14.76
C ILE A 118 3.23 -6.70 15.95
N ILE A 119 2.14 -7.34 16.36
CA ILE A 119 2.11 -8.34 17.43
C ILE A 119 1.56 -9.64 16.85
N ASN A 120 2.29 -10.73 16.99
CA ASN A 120 1.90 -12.05 16.52
C ASN A 120 1.71 -13.00 17.71
N PHE A 121 0.48 -13.47 17.89
CA PHE A 121 0.08 -14.35 18.99
C PHE A 121 0.21 -15.83 18.66
N ARG A 122 0.39 -16.17 17.38
CA ARG A 122 0.47 -17.56 16.95
C ARG A 122 1.74 -18.28 17.36
N PRO A 123 2.95 -17.70 17.50
CA PRO A 123 4.16 -18.43 17.87
C PRO A 123 4.14 -18.95 19.32
N GLY A 124 5.19 -19.69 19.70
CA GLY A 124 5.30 -20.31 21.04
C GLY A 124 5.40 -19.30 22.19
N SER A 125 5.78 -18.06 21.87
CA SER A 125 5.69 -16.87 22.70
C SER A 125 5.25 -15.71 21.80
N VAL A 126 4.76 -14.62 22.36
CA VAL A 126 4.38 -13.43 21.59
C VAL A 126 5.59 -12.91 20.83
N GLU A 127 5.49 -12.89 19.50
CA GLU A 127 6.45 -12.22 18.64
C GLU A 127 5.99 -10.79 18.40
N SER A 128 6.92 -9.83 18.36
CA SER A 128 6.57 -8.47 17.99
C SER A 128 7.65 -7.79 17.16
N LYS A 129 7.24 -6.80 16.37
CA LYS A 129 8.14 -6.00 15.54
C LYS A 129 7.73 -4.53 15.58
N PHE A 130 8.64 -3.68 16.07
CA PHE A 130 8.49 -2.23 15.97
C PHE A 130 8.57 -1.79 14.51
N VAL A 131 7.69 -0.87 14.13
CA VAL A 131 7.59 -0.31 12.79
C VAL A 131 7.57 1.20 12.90
N SER A 132 8.44 1.86 12.16
CA SER A 132 8.49 3.32 12.16
C SER A 132 8.77 3.88 10.78
N THR A 133 8.39 5.14 10.61
CA THR A 133 8.66 5.92 9.40
C THR A 133 9.03 7.35 9.79
N THR A 134 9.95 7.93 9.04
CA THR A 134 10.33 9.34 9.15
C THR A 134 9.61 10.21 8.12
N LEU A 135 8.82 9.59 7.24
CA LEU A 135 8.05 10.25 6.19
C LEU A 135 6.72 10.73 6.73
N ASP A 136 6.45 12.02 6.55
CA ASP A 136 5.13 12.64 6.68
C ASP A 136 4.57 12.95 5.29
N LEU A 137 3.32 13.39 5.23
CA LEU A 137 2.67 13.75 3.96
C LEU A 137 3.46 14.78 3.15
N ASN A 138 4.06 15.78 3.79
CA ASN A 138 4.82 16.82 3.10
C ASN A 138 6.05 16.23 2.41
N LYS A 139 6.84 15.42 3.11
CA LYS A 139 7.99 14.71 2.53
C LYS A 139 7.58 13.79 1.38
N ARG A 140 6.44 13.11 1.50
CA ARG A 140 5.92 12.21 0.45
C ARG A 140 5.42 12.97 -0.79
N ARG A 141 4.98 14.23 -0.62
CA ARG A 141 4.62 15.15 -1.71
C ARG A 141 5.83 15.85 -2.32
N SER A 142 6.95 15.93 -1.60
CA SER A 142 8.26 16.37 -2.14
C SER A 142 8.94 15.27 -2.97
N TYR A 143 8.22 14.66 -3.90
CA TYR A 143 8.74 13.63 -4.80
C TYR A 143 9.37 14.24 -6.05
N SER A 144 10.17 13.44 -6.76
CA SER A 144 10.67 13.78 -8.10
C SER A 144 10.06 12.85 -9.15
N ILE A 145 9.90 13.36 -10.38
CA ILE A 145 9.51 12.56 -11.54
C ILE A 145 10.63 12.58 -12.58
N ASP A 146 11.20 11.42 -12.90
CA ASP A 146 12.01 11.22 -14.10
C ASP A 146 11.11 10.78 -15.26
N GLN A 147 10.90 11.69 -16.21
CA GLN A 147 10.09 11.47 -17.41
C GLN A 147 10.90 11.65 -18.69
N ARG A 148 12.23 11.60 -18.64
CA ARG A 148 13.10 11.81 -19.82
C ARG A 148 12.83 10.82 -20.96
N ASN A 149 12.38 9.61 -20.61
CA ASN A 149 12.04 8.55 -21.56
C ASN A 149 10.52 8.38 -21.74
N TRP A 150 9.73 9.37 -21.33
CA TRP A 150 8.30 9.41 -21.60
C TRP A 150 8.08 9.94 -23.03
N ILE A 151 7.43 9.13 -23.86
CA ILE A 151 7.04 9.51 -25.21
C ILE A 151 5.52 9.54 -25.24
N ASN A 152 4.98 10.71 -25.53
CA ASN A 152 3.55 10.89 -25.75
C ASN A 152 3.22 10.37 -27.17
N ILE A 153 2.52 9.24 -27.22
CA ILE A 153 2.12 8.55 -28.46
C ILE A 153 0.64 8.72 -28.77
N ASP A 154 -0.16 9.14 -27.78
CA ASP A 154 -1.59 9.39 -27.86
C ASP A 154 -2.04 10.28 -26.68
N ASP A 155 -3.18 10.95 -26.84
CA ASP A 155 -3.72 11.85 -25.81
C ASP A 155 -3.98 11.13 -24.47
N PHE A 156 -4.26 9.82 -24.50
CA PHE A 156 -4.54 9.04 -23.31
C PHE A 156 -3.30 8.85 -22.43
N GLY A 157 -2.09 8.77 -23.01
CA GLY A 157 -0.83 8.79 -22.27
C GLY A 157 -0.72 10.05 -21.41
N GLU A 158 -1.05 11.22 -21.96
CA GLU A 158 -1.04 12.47 -21.21
C GLU A 158 -2.09 12.48 -20.09
N ILE A 159 -3.28 11.95 -20.37
CA ILE A 159 -4.34 11.79 -19.35
C ILE A 159 -3.89 10.86 -18.22
N LEU A 160 -3.23 9.74 -18.53
CA LEU A 160 -2.67 8.81 -17.55
C LEU A 160 -1.67 9.51 -16.65
N LYS A 161 -0.72 10.24 -17.24
CA LYS A 161 0.31 10.99 -16.52
C LYS A 161 -0.31 12.07 -15.61
N ASN A 162 -1.22 12.88 -16.15
CA ASN A 162 -1.87 13.95 -15.38
C ASN A 162 -2.74 13.42 -14.25
N THR A 163 -3.43 12.29 -14.47
CA THR A 163 -4.20 11.60 -13.43
C THR A 163 -3.29 11.07 -12.32
N LEU A 164 -2.16 10.44 -12.69
CA LEU A 164 -1.16 9.99 -11.71
C LEU A 164 -0.60 11.16 -10.89
N CYS A 165 -0.17 12.26 -11.53
CA CYS A 165 0.36 13.42 -10.81
C CYS A 165 -0.67 13.98 -9.84
N SER A 166 -1.94 14.10 -10.25
CA SER A 166 -3.03 14.55 -9.38
C SER A 166 -3.24 13.64 -8.16
N LEU A 167 -3.10 12.31 -8.32
CA LEU A 167 -3.14 11.36 -7.20
C LEU A 167 -1.91 11.50 -6.28
N LEU A 168 -0.72 11.72 -6.83
CA LEU A 168 0.51 11.89 -6.07
C LEU A 168 0.52 13.22 -5.29
N ASP A 169 -0.07 14.28 -5.84
CA ASP A 169 -0.23 15.55 -5.16
C ASP A 169 -1.18 15.42 -3.96
N ASP A 170 -2.23 14.62 -4.10
CA ASP A 170 -3.19 14.37 -3.02
C ASP A 170 -2.64 13.42 -1.96
N TRP A 171 -2.16 12.25 -2.36
CA TRP A 171 -1.81 11.18 -1.41
C TRP A 171 -0.33 11.14 -1.06
N GLY A 172 0.55 11.83 -1.79
CA GLY A 172 1.99 11.66 -1.74
C GLY A 172 2.45 10.38 -2.42
N THR A 173 3.74 10.06 -2.35
CA THR A 173 4.35 8.77 -2.73
C THR A 173 4.43 7.79 -1.54
N CYS A 174 5.09 6.65 -1.72
CA CYS A 174 5.38 5.61 -0.69
C CYS A 174 4.17 4.84 -0.14
N LEU A 175 2.95 5.07 -0.62
CA LEU A 175 1.82 4.19 -0.34
C LEU A 175 1.89 2.92 -1.20
N GLU A 176 1.03 1.94 -0.91
CA GLU A 176 0.96 0.73 -1.71
C GLU A 176 0.63 1.03 -3.17
N ALA A 177 1.43 0.46 -4.08
CA ALA A 177 1.26 0.59 -5.53
C ALA A 177 -0.16 0.23 -6.00
N ASN A 178 -0.83 -0.69 -5.31
CA ASN A 178 -2.16 -1.15 -5.66
C ASN A 178 -3.24 -0.08 -5.44
N LEU A 179 -3.08 0.81 -4.43
CA LEU A 179 -3.98 1.95 -4.22
C LEU A 179 -3.99 2.87 -5.45
N TYR A 180 -2.81 3.23 -5.97
CA TYR A 180 -2.72 4.05 -7.19
C TYR A 180 -3.25 3.32 -8.42
N ARG A 181 -2.99 2.01 -8.54
CA ARG A 181 -3.49 1.21 -9.67
C ARG A 181 -5.01 1.19 -9.72
N GLU A 182 -5.66 0.90 -8.59
CA GLU A 182 -7.13 0.90 -8.49
C GLU A 182 -7.71 2.27 -8.79
N ALA A 183 -7.10 3.34 -8.27
CA ALA A 183 -7.50 4.71 -8.56
C ALA A 183 -7.36 5.06 -10.04
N LEU A 184 -6.24 4.72 -10.68
CA LEU A 184 -6.03 4.97 -12.10
C LEU A 184 -7.02 4.18 -12.97
N LEU A 185 -7.24 2.89 -12.67
CA LEU A 185 -8.25 2.10 -13.38
C LEU A 185 -9.65 2.73 -13.30
N HIS A 186 -10.04 3.17 -12.09
CA HIS A 186 -11.34 3.81 -11.87
C HIS A 186 -11.49 5.15 -12.60
N LEU A 187 -10.44 5.98 -12.59
CA LEU A 187 -10.49 7.36 -13.09
C LEU A 187 -10.30 7.44 -14.60
N LEU A 188 -9.47 6.56 -15.19
CA LEU A 188 -9.23 6.57 -16.63
C LEU A 188 -10.42 6.04 -17.42
N LYS A 189 -11.27 5.20 -16.79
CA LYS A 189 -12.50 4.63 -17.36
C LYS A 189 -12.32 3.97 -18.73
N PHE A 190 -11.09 3.68 -19.13
CA PHE A 190 -10.77 3.08 -20.40
C PHE A 190 -9.85 1.87 -20.18
N PRO A 191 -10.23 0.71 -20.75
CA PRO A 191 -11.58 0.33 -21.17
C PRO A 191 -12.42 -0.06 -19.94
N ASP A 192 -13.65 0.46 -19.83
CA ASP A 192 -14.67 0.21 -18.78
C ASP A 192 -14.11 -0.16 -17.38
N GLY A 193 -13.10 0.60 -16.94
CA GLY A 193 -12.55 0.55 -15.58
C GLY A 193 -11.78 -0.73 -15.19
N GLY A 194 -11.40 -1.59 -16.15
CA GLY A 194 -10.92 -2.94 -15.84
C GLY A 194 -9.69 -3.42 -16.61
N LEU A 195 -9.16 -4.56 -16.15
CA LEU A 195 -8.10 -5.27 -16.87
C LEU A 195 -8.68 -6.04 -18.06
N VAL A 196 -8.10 -5.83 -19.25
CA VAL A 196 -8.54 -6.46 -20.50
C VAL A 196 -7.67 -7.65 -20.86
N PRO A 197 -8.27 -8.78 -21.29
CA PRO A 197 -7.51 -9.88 -21.85
C PRO A 197 -6.84 -9.49 -23.17
N VAL A 198 -5.51 -9.46 -23.19
CA VAL A 198 -4.66 -9.27 -24.37
C VAL A 198 -4.10 -10.61 -24.81
N GLU A 199 -4.16 -10.88 -26.11
CA GLU A 199 -3.62 -12.11 -26.71
C GLU A 199 -2.09 -12.17 -26.61
N ILE A 200 -1.60 -13.30 -26.12
CA ILE A 200 -0.18 -13.61 -26.02
C ILE A 200 0.19 -14.60 -27.13
N HIS A 201 1.16 -14.23 -27.95
CA HIS A 201 1.67 -15.00 -29.08
C HIS A 201 3.11 -15.42 -28.80
N ILE A 202 3.40 -16.72 -28.88
CA ILE A 202 4.74 -17.29 -28.75
C ILE A 202 5.05 -17.98 -30.08
N GLU A 203 6.16 -17.62 -30.71
CA GLU A 203 6.57 -18.16 -32.03
C GLU A 203 5.46 -18.02 -33.09
N GLY A 204 4.71 -16.91 -33.06
CA GLY A 204 3.61 -16.63 -33.97
C GLY A 204 2.28 -17.34 -33.64
N ARG A 205 2.26 -18.29 -32.70
CA ARG A 205 1.07 -19.01 -32.27
C ARG A 205 0.39 -18.32 -31.08
N LEU A 206 -0.93 -18.19 -31.11
CA LEU A 206 -1.71 -17.77 -29.94
C LEU A 206 -1.53 -18.80 -28.80
N SER A 207 -0.88 -18.39 -27.72
CA SER A 207 -0.61 -19.23 -26.55
C SER A 207 -1.62 -19.04 -25.43
N GLY A 208 -2.33 -17.90 -25.39
CA GLY A 208 -3.29 -17.59 -24.35
C GLY A 208 -3.66 -16.12 -24.29
N ARG A 209 -4.30 -15.70 -23.21
CA ARG A 209 -4.68 -14.31 -22.94
C ARG A 209 -4.21 -13.89 -21.55
N GLN A 210 -3.65 -12.69 -21.43
CA GLN A 210 -3.24 -12.10 -20.17
C GLN A 210 -4.02 -10.81 -19.91
N ARG A 211 -4.51 -10.63 -18.69
CA ARG A 211 -5.22 -9.40 -18.32
C ARG A 211 -4.22 -8.26 -18.12
N MET A 212 -4.39 -7.15 -18.84
CA MET A 212 -3.50 -5.99 -18.82
C MET A 212 -4.30 -4.69 -18.69
N CYS A 213 -3.67 -3.64 -18.15
CA CYS A 213 -4.28 -2.31 -18.10
C CYS A 213 -4.14 -1.65 -19.48
N LEU A 214 -5.17 -1.72 -20.32
CA LEU A 214 -5.13 -1.02 -21.60
C LEU A 214 -5.43 0.47 -21.44
N LEU A 215 -4.87 1.27 -22.33
CA LEU A 215 -5.11 2.71 -22.44
C LEU A 215 -5.75 3.06 -23.79
N THR A 216 -5.41 2.29 -24.82
CA THR A 216 -6.10 2.21 -26.12
C THR A 216 -6.14 0.74 -26.57
N PRO A 217 -6.79 0.37 -27.68
CA PRO A 217 -6.69 -0.99 -28.22
C PRO A 217 -5.26 -1.44 -28.58
N THR A 218 -4.30 -0.51 -28.68
CA THR A 218 -2.91 -0.80 -29.08
C THR A 218 -1.85 -0.37 -28.07
N THR A 219 -2.24 0.30 -26.98
CA THR A 219 -1.32 0.79 -25.96
C THR A 219 -1.81 0.36 -24.58
N ALA A 220 -0.89 -0.08 -23.73
CA ALA A 220 -1.17 -0.44 -22.35
C ALA A 220 -0.36 0.44 -21.38
N TRP A 221 -0.67 0.33 -20.10
CA TRP A 221 0.16 0.87 -19.03
C TRP A 221 0.48 -0.19 -17.98
N HIS A 222 1.60 0.00 -17.30
CA HIS A 222 2.07 -0.87 -16.23
C HIS A 222 2.51 -0.03 -15.05
N LEU A 223 2.08 -0.41 -13.84
CA LEU A 223 2.46 0.27 -12.60
C LEU A 223 3.19 -0.71 -11.69
N SER A 224 4.40 -0.34 -11.28
CA SER A 224 5.23 -1.09 -10.34
C SER A 224 5.75 -0.21 -9.20
N ALA A 225 6.34 -0.85 -8.19
CA ALA A 225 7.10 -0.22 -7.12
C ALA A 225 8.40 -1.01 -6.89
N ILE A 226 9.24 -1.09 -7.92
CA ILE A 226 10.53 -1.79 -7.84
C ILE A 226 11.63 -0.84 -7.35
N HIS A 227 12.50 -1.38 -6.49
CA HIS A 227 13.60 -0.64 -5.88
C HIS A 227 14.99 -1.14 -6.35
N LYS A 228 15.04 -2.33 -6.94
CA LYS A 228 16.27 -3.00 -7.40
C LYS A 228 16.04 -3.62 -8.77
N HIS A 229 17.13 -3.90 -9.49
CA HIS A 229 17.11 -4.57 -10.80
C HIS A 229 16.22 -3.87 -11.84
N PHE A 230 16.21 -2.54 -11.84
CA PHE A 230 15.35 -1.72 -12.70
C PHE A 230 15.44 -2.10 -14.18
N GLN A 231 16.67 -2.23 -14.71
CA GLN A 231 16.90 -2.63 -16.11
C GLN A 231 16.40 -4.04 -16.41
N SER A 232 16.57 -4.98 -15.47
CA SER A 232 16.08 -6.35 -15.66
C SER A 232 14.56 -6.36 -15.76
N TYR A 233 13.88 -5.60 -14.89
CA TYR A 233 12.43 -5.50 -14.90
C TYR A 233 11.91 -4.85 -16.19
N GLU A 234 12.55 -3.79 -16.66
CA GLU A 234 12.27 -3.15 -17.95
C GLU A 234 12.37 -4.16 -19.11
N ASN A 235 13.44 -4.97 -19.13
CA ASN A 235 13.62 -6.02 -20.13
C ASN A 235 12.49 -7.07 -20.09
N HIS A 236 11.94 -7.39 -18.92
CA HIS A 236 10.78 -8.28 -18.81
C HIS A 236 9.50 -7.66 -19.38
N ILE A 237 9.27 -6.35 -19.17
CA ILE A 237 8.12 -5.66 -19.78
C ILE A 237 8.29 -5.61 -21.30
N LEU A 238 9.50 -5.35 -21.81
CA LEU A 238 9.78 -5.37 -23.24
C LEU A 238 9.54 -6.77 -23.85
N ARG A 239 9.99 -7.83 -23.19
CA ARG A 239 9.69 -9.21 -23.60
C ARG A 239 8.19 -9.46 -23.65
N LEU A 240 7.45 -9.07 -22.61
CA LEU A 240 5.99 -9.16 -22.61
C LEU A 240 5.37 -8.41 -23.80
N LEU A 241 5.78 -7.17 -24.04
CA LEU A 241 5.31 -6.35 -25.16
C LEU A 241 5.53 -7.07 -26.50
N GLN A 242 6.70 -7.66 -26.73
CA GLN A 242 7.01 -8.42 -27.95
C GLN A 242 6.05 -9.61 -28.18
N LEU A 243 5.54 -10.24 -27.12
CA LEU A 243 4.57 -11.34 -27.20
C LEU A 243 3.12 -10.89 -27.43
N THR A 244 2.82 -9.59 -27.40
CA THR A 244 1.45 -9.08 -27.64
C THR A 244 1.30 -8.48 -29.04
N ARG A 245 0.10 -8.01 -29.41
CA ARG A 245 -0.09 -7.12 -30.58
C ARG A 245 -0.01 -5.63 -30.23
N LEU A 246 0.30 -5.28 -28.98
CA LEU A 246 0.43 -3.89 -28.55
C LEU A 246 1.63 -3.23 -29.22
N LYS A 247 1.53 -1.92 -29.45
CA LYS A 247 2.60 -1.08 -29.99
C LYS A 247 3.50 -0.54 -28.87
N ALA A 248 2.92 -0.29 -27.70
CA ALA A 248 3.63 0.31 -26.58
C ALA A 248 3.04 -0.05 -25.20
N ILE A 249 3.88 0.08 -24.17
CA ILE A 249 3.49 0.06 -22.76
C ILE A 249 4.04 1.31 -22.07
N HIS A 250 3.16 2.15 -21.52
CA HIS A 250 3.54 3.22 -20.60
C HIS A 250 3.84 2.64 -19.23
N TRP A 251 5.09 2.70 -18.80
CA TRP A 251 5.54 2.18 -17.52
C TRP A 251 5.70 3.29 -16.49
N ILE A 252 4.98 3.15 -15.37
CA ILE A 252 5.07 3.95 -14.16
C ILE A 252 5.76 3.11 -13.09
N ASN A 253 6.86 3.61 -12.52
CA ASN A 253 7.49 3.00 -11.36
C ASN A 253 7.51 3.97 -10.17
N LEU A 254 6.83 3.58 -9.09
CA LEU A 254 6.81 4.32 -7.82
C LEU A 254 7.93 3.80 -6.91
N ASN A 255 9.10 4.43 -6.96
CA ASN A 255 10.27 4.04 -6.16
C ASN A 255 10.53 5.05 -5.04
N ASN A 256 9.84 4.86 -3.91
CA ASN A 256 9.89 5.80 -2.78
C ASN A 256 9.56 7.22 -3.25
N LEU A 257 10.44 8.20 -3.00
CA LEU A 257 10.28 9.59 -3.42
C LEU A 257 10.62 9.84 -4.90
N ASN A 258 11.02 8.81 -5.66
CA ASN A 258 11.35 8.94 -7.07
C ASN A 258 10.33 8.16 -7.91
N VAL A 259 9.62 8.88 -8.77
CA VAL A 259 8.70 8.31 -9.74
C VAL A 259 9.40 8.28 -11.09
N THR A 260 9.34 7.16 -11.80
CA THR A 260 9.88 7.04 -13.14
C THR A 260 8.75 6.78 -14.13
N LEU A 261 8.72 7.56 -15.21
CA LEU A 261 7.77 7.43 -16.31
C LEU A 261 8.55 7.10 -17.59
N LYS A 262 8.20 5.98 -18.22
CA LYS A 262 8.80 5.54 -19.49
C LYS A 262 7.74 5.09 -20.48
N THR A 263 7.98 5.29 -21.77
CA THR A 263 7.20 4.62 -22.83
C THR A 263 8.07 3.54 -23.46
N LEU A 264 7.70 2.29 -23.27
CA LEU A 264 8.36 1.12 -23.87
C LEU A 264 7.65 0.78 -25.19
N ARG A 265 8.39 0.65 -26.29
CA ARG A 265 7.83 0.43 -27.63
C ARG A 265 8.48 -0.79 -28.29
N LYS A 266 7.78 -1.34 -29.28
CA LYS A 266 8.35 -2.33 -30.19
C LYS A 266 9.30 -1.71 -31.19
#